data_AF-A0A5C7PYU1-F1
#
_entry.id   AF-A0A5C7PYU1-F1
#
_cell.length_a   1.000
_cell.length_b   1.000
_cell.length_c   1.000
_cell.angle_alpha   90.00
_cell.angle_beta   90.00
_cell.angle_gamma   90.00
#
_symmetry.space_group_name_H-M   'P 1'
#
loop_
_entity.id
_entity.type
_entity.pdbx_description
1 polymer ?
#
loop_
_entity_poly.entity_id
_entity_poly.type
_entity_poly.pdbx_seq_one_letter_code
_entity_poly.pdbx_strand_id
1 'polypeptide(L)'
;MRFELQVPARNVADVTKGLLVVLIGDRLPIHLVYVPDAPQTIQNPGFVGKDGELVSASLTFFDDAGNASKPAILQFNLVDTIPPPTPTEGFSFAIVSEEEPAPVPTPSPEPEPEPVILPIPEPNPEPPAA
;
A
#
# COMPACT_ATOMS: atom_id res chain seq x y z
N MET A 1 -11.64 -0.15 12.26
CA MET A 1 -12.48 -1.31 11.93
C MET A 1 -13.28 -1.75 13.15
N ARG A 2 -14.48 -2.33 12.99
CA ARG A 2 -15.31 -2.88 14.08
C ARG A 2 -15.49 -4.39 13.87
N PHE A 3 -15.57 -5.17 14.94
CA PHE A 3 -15.84 -6.60 14.88
C PHE A 3 -16.89 -7.03 15.92
N GLU A 4 -17.36 -8.27 15.80
CA GLU A 4 -18.26 -8.93 16.74
C GLU A 4 -17.72 -10.32 17.11
N LEU A 5 -18.13 -10.84 18.26
CA LEU A 5 -17.70 -12.16 18.73
C LEU A 5 -18.89 -13.10 18.79
N GLN A 6 -18.80 -14.22 18.08
CA GLN A 6 -19.76 -15.32 18.23
C GLN A 6 -19.31 -16.23 19.36
N VAL A 7 -20.18 -16.38 20.34
CA VAL A 7 -19.95 -17.22 21.50
C VAL A 7 -20.94 -18.37 21.46
N PRO A 8 -20.48 -19.64 21.49
CA PRO A 8 -21.37 -20.78 21.43
C PRO A 8 -22.24 -20.87 22.69
N ALA A 9 -23.42 -21.51 22.54
CA ALA A 9 -24.21 -21.92 23.69
C ALA A 9 -23.39 -22.87 24.56
N ARG A 10 -23.64 -22.82 25.87
CA ARG A 10 -23.14 -23.84 26.79
C ARG A 10 -24.30 -24.43 27.56
N ASN A 11 -24.92 -25.44 26.95
CA ASN A 11 -26.05 -26.16 27.56
C ASN A 11 -25.54 -27.22 28.55
N VAL A 12 -24.85 -26.79 29.60
CA VAL A 12 -24.45 -27.62 30.74
C VAL A 12 -25.23 -27.12 31.94
N ALA A 13 -25.95 -28.01 32.61
CA ALA A 13 -27.00 -27.69 33.59
C ALA A 13 -26.59 -26.68 34.66
N ASP A 14 -25.33 -26.70 35.08
CA ASP A 14 -24.88 -25.92 36.24
C ASP A 14 -24.26 -24.57 35.86
N VAL A 15 -24.01 -24.31 34.57
CA VAL A 15 -23.36 -23.06 34.15
C VAL A 15 -24.36 -21.92 34.13
N THR A 16 -24.12 -20.90 34.97
CA THR A 16 -25.03 -19.77 35.14
C THR A 16 -24.58 -18.50 34.43
N LYS A 17 -23.26 -18.31 34.26
CA LYS A 17 -22.70 -17.11 33.62
C LYS A 17 -21.35 -17.38 32.96
N GLY A 18 -21.03 -16.57 31.96
CA GLY A 18 -19.70 -16.47 31.35
C GLY A 18 -19.14 -15.06 31.54
N LEU A 19 -17.84 -14.98 31.83
CA LEU A 19 -17.05 -13.76 31.78
C LEU A 19 -16.17 -13.80 30.53
N LEU A 20 -16.47 -12.93 29.59
CA LEU A 20 -15.66 -12.67 28.41
C LEU A 20 -14.78 -11.44 28.68
N VAL A 21 -13.47 -11.61 28.53
CA VAL A 21 -12.47 -10.54 28.63
C VAL A 21 -11.84 -10.37 27.26
N VAL A 22 -11.94 -9.19 26.67
CA VAL A 22 -11.39 -8.90 25.33
C VAL A 22 -10.32 -7.83 25.44
N LEU A 23 -9.12 -8.15 24.94
CA LEU A 23 -7.98 -7.26 24.83
C LEU A 23 -7.71 -7.00 23.33
N ILE A 24 -7.51 -5.73 22.96
CA ILE A 24 -7.28 -5.29 21.58
C ILE A 24 -5.99 -4.47 21.57
N GLY A 25 -4.91 -5.02 21.04
CA GLY A 25 -3.57 -4.43 21.16
C GLY A 25 -3.21 -4.13 22.62
N ASP A 26 -2.69 -2.93 22.89
CA ASP A 26 -2.25 -2.49 24.21
C ASP A 26 -3.33 -1.71 25.01
N ARG A 27 -4.61 -1.84 24.62
CA ARG A 27 -5.71 -1.08 25.24
C ARG A 27 -6.17 -1.73 26.55
N LEU A 28 -7.02 -1.02 27.29
CA LEU A 28 -7.66 -1.59 28.48
C LEU A 28 -8.56 -2.77 28.10
N PRO A 29 -8.55 -3.87 28.88
CA PRO A 29 -9.45 -5.00 28.67
C PRO A 29 -10.92 -4.60 28.81
N ILE A 30 -11.76 -5.15 27.95
CA ILE A 30 -13.21 -5.03 28.02
C ILE A 30 -13.77 -6.27 28.71
N HIS A 31 -14.50 -6.08 29.80
CA HIS A 31 -15.11 -7.16 30.57
C HIS A 31 -16.61 -7.22 30.31
N LEU A 32 -17.10 -8.40 29.93
CA LEU A 32 -18.49 -8.65 29.59
C LEU A 32 -18.98 -9.90 30.30
N VAL A 33 -20.08 -9.76 31.03
CA VAL A 33 -20.78 -10.89 31.66
C VAL A 33 -22.00 -11.21 30.82
N TYR A 34 -22.20 -12.49 30.50
CA TYR A 34 -23.34 -12.96 29.73
C TYR A 34 -23.84 -14.31 30.26
N VAL A 35 -25.04 -14.71 29.84
CA VAL A 35 -25.67 -15.99 30.20
C VAL A 35 -25.55 -16.93 28.99
N PRO A 36 -24.96 -18.14 29.12
CA PRO A 36 -24.68 -19.01 27.97
C PRO A 36 -25.85 -19.96 27.60
N ASP A 37 -27.08 -19.44 27.62
CA ASP A 37 -28.31 -20.19 27.34
C ASP A 37 -28.47 -20.57 25.86
N ALA A 38 -28.00 -19.72 24.95
CA ALA A 38 -28.03 -19.90 23.51
C ALA A 38 -26.74 -19.38 22.86
N PRO A 39 -26.46 -19.69 21.58
CA PRO A 39 -25.37 -19.05 20.85
C PRO A 39 -25.66 -17.55 20.76
N GLN A 40 -24.68 -16.72 21.09
CA GLN A 40 -24.85 -15.28 21.16
C GLN A 40 -23.79 -14.58 20.33
N THR A 41 -24.23 -13.60 19.53
CA THR A 41 -23.34 -12.64 18.88
C THR A 41 -23.20 -11.43 19.81
N ILE A 42 -22.01 -11.25 20.38
CA ILE A 42 -21.70 -10.16 21.27
C ILE A 42 -21.18 -8.98 20.45
N GLN A 43 -21.94 -7.89 20.49
CA GLN A 43 -21.55 -6.60 19.93
C GLN A 43 -21.21 -5.65 21.07
N ASN A 44 -20.07 -4.97 20.96
CA ASN A 44 -19.65 -3.96 21.93
C ASN A 44 -19.07 -2.75 21.18
N PRO A 45 -19.44 -1.50 21.56
CA PRO A 45 -18.90 -0.30 20.90
C PRO A 45 -17.38 -0.17 21.05
N GLY A 46 -16.77 -0.81 22.05
CA GLY A 46 -15.33 -0.91 22.26
C GLY A 46 -14.63 -1.97 21.40
N PHE A 47 -15.35 -2.82 20.67
CA PHE A 47 -14.78 -3.80 19.72
C PHE A 47 -14.37 -3.11 18.42
N VAL A 48 -13.42 -2.19 18.54
CA VAL A 48 -12.89 -1.38 17.45
C VAL A 48 -11.37 -1.45 17.50
N GLY A 49 -10.75 -1.71 16.36
CA GLY A 49 -9.29 -1.77 16.24
C GLY A 49 -8.78 -1.25 14.89
N LYS A 50 -7.46 -1.25 14.76
CA LYS A 50 -6.71 -0.90 13.55
C LYS A 50 -6.27 -2.17 12.82
N ASP A 51 -5.88 -2.02 11.56
CA ASP A 51 -5.25 -3.09 10.80
C ASP A 51 -4.02 -3.63 11.53
N GLY A 52 -3.87 -4.96 11.53
CA GLY A 52 -2.77 -5.67 12.18
C GLY A 52 -2.83 -5.72 13.70
N GLU A 53 -3.83 -5.12 14.37
CA GLU A 53 -3.96 -5.25 15.83
C GLU A 53 -4.38 -6.68 16.21
N LEU A 54 -3.68 -7.26 17.18
CA LEU A 54 -4.04 -8.54 17.78
C LEU A 54 -5.22 -8.36 18.73
N VAL A 55 -6.26 -9.16 18.53
CA VAL A 55 -7.36 -9.34 19.48
C VAL A 55 -7.15 -10.63 20.23
N SER A 56 -7.19 -10.55 21.57
CA SER A 56 -7.13 -11.69 22.47
C SER A 56 -8.38 -11.70 23.34
N ALA A 57 -9.21 -12.71 23.16
CA ALA A 57 -10.42 -12.92 23.94
C ALA A 57 -10.24 -14.12 24.86
N SER A 58 -10.58 -13.96 26.14
CA SER A 58 -10.60 -15.03 27.13
C SER A 58 -12.00 -15.22 27.67
N LEU A 59 -12.45 -16.47 27.74
CA LEU A 59 -13.77 -16.83 28.20
C LEU A 59 -13.69 -17.80 29.38
N THR A 60 -14.30 -17.42 30.50
CA THR A 60 -14.39 -18.23 31.71
C THR A 60 -15.85 -18.42 32.11
N PHE A 61 -16.26 -19.65 32.36
CA PHE A 61 -17.61 -19.96 32.85
C PHE A 61 -17.65 -20.12 34.36
N PHE A 62 -18.80 -19.82 34.96
CA PHE A 62 -19.06 -20.02 36.37
C PHE A 62 -20.33 -20.84 36.56
N ASP A 63 -20.30 -21.75 37.52
CA ASP A 63 -21.50 -22.47 37.97
C ASP A 63 -22.27 -21.67 39.04
N ASP A 64 -23.40 -22.23 39.50
CA ASP A 64 -24.23 -21.66 40.57
C ASP A 64 -23.53 -21.63 41.94
N ALA A 65 -22.62 -22.58 42.19
CA ALA A 65 -21.75 -22.63 43.36
C ALA A 65 -20.56 -21.64 43.29
N GLY A 66 -20.34 -20.99 42.14
CA GLY A 66 -19.29 -20.01 41.91
C GLY A 66 -17.94 -20.60 41.48
N ASN A 67 -17.84 -21.89 41.18
CA ASN A 67 -16.63 -22.49 40.65
C ASN A 67 -16.37 -22.00 39.23
N ALA A 68 -15.12 -21.62 38.95
CA ALA A 68 -14.70 -21.15 37.63
C ALA A 68 -14.15 -22.29 36.78
N SER A 69 -14.47 -22.30 35.49
CA SER A 69 -13.82 -23.17 34.51
C SER A 69 -12.39 -22.73 34.23
N LYS A 70 -11.61 -23.58 33.56
CA LYS A 70 -10.40 -23.11 32.87
C LYS A 70 -10.78 -22.06 31.80
N PRO A 71 -9.98 -21.01 31.60
CA PRO A 71 -10.24 -20.02 30.57
C PRO A 71 -9.98 -20.61 29.18
N ALA A 72 -10.93 -20.44 28.27
CA ALA A 72 -10.72 -20.64 26.84
C ALA A 72 -10.15 -19.36 26.24
N ILE A 73 -9.19 -19.47 25.32
CA ILE A 73 -8.52 -18.32 24.70
C ILE A 73 -8.73 -18.39 23.18
N LEU A 74 -9.14 -17.26 22.60
CA LEU A 74 -9.27 -17.04 21.17
C LEU A 74 -8.39 -15.85 20.79
N GLN A 75 -7.57 -16.01 19.75
CA GLN A 75 -6.70 -14.95 19.25
C GLN A 75 -6.81 -14.84 17.73
N PHE A 76 -6.88 -13.61 17.23
CA PHE A 76 -6.88 -13.31 15.80
C PHE A 76 -6.37 -11.89 15.56
N ASN A 77 -5.81 -11.63 14.38
CA ASN A 77 -5.43 -10.27 13.96
C ASN A 77 -6.56 -9.64 13.18
N LEU A 78 -6.75 -8.34 13.38
CA LEU A 78 -7.62 -7.54 12.53
C LEU A 78 -6.96 -7.32 11.17
N VAL A 79 -7.74 -7.50 10.10
CA VAL A 79 -7.30 -7.26 8.72
C VAL A 79 -8.24 -6.25 8.07
N ASP A 80 -7.68 -5.12 7.60
CA ASP A 80 -8.42 -4.13 6.83
C ASP A 80 -8.62 -4.61 5.38
N THR A 81 -9.87 -4.83 5.03
CA THR A 81 -10.28 -5.30 3.70
C THR A 81 -11.01 -4.22 2.91
N ILE A 82 -11.09 -2.98 3.43
CA ILE A 82 -11.79 -1.88 2.77
C ILE A 82 -10.81 -1.18 1.82
N PRO A 83 -10.98 -1.28 0.49
CA PRO A 83 -10.08 -0.61 -0.45
C PRO A 83 -10.27 0.92 -0.37
N PRO A 84 -9.22 1.70 -0.71
CA PRO A 84 -9.36 3.14 -0.85
C PRO A 84 -10.37 3.47 -1.97
N PRO A 85 -11.06 4.62 -1.89
CA PRO A 85 -11.99 5.04 -2.93
C PRO A 85 -11.25 5.29 -4.25
N THR A 86 -11.88 4.92 -5.36
CA THR A 86 -11.37 5.23 -6.70
C THR A 86 -11.38 6.75 -6.90
N PRO A 87 -10.29 7.38 -7.36
CA PRO A 87 -10.29 8.80 -7.71
C PRO A 87 -11.34 9.03 -8.81
N THR A 88 -12.40 9.76 -8.46
CA THR A 88 -13.54 10.05 -9.35
C THR A 88 -13.37 11.37 -10.09
N GLU A 89 -12.48 12.24 -9.63
CA GLU A 89 -12.09 13.44 -10.35
C GLU A 89 -10.98 13.09 -11.34
N GLY A 90 -11.21 13.40 -12.62
CA GLY A 90 -10.34 13.04 -13.71
C GLY A 90 -8.92 13.56 -13.50
N PHE A 91 -7.96 12.63 -13.49
CA PHE A 91 -6.54 12.97 -13.58
C PHE A 91 -6.32 13.78 -14.87
N SER A 92 -5.94 15.04 -14.72
CA SER A 92 -5.70 15.96 -15.84
C SER A 92 -4.22 16.23 -15.95
N PHE A 93 -3.66 16.10 -17.15
CA PHE A 93 -2.30 16.55 -17.46
C PHE A 93 -2.39 17.86 -18.24
N ALA A 94 -1.58 18.83 -17.86
CA ALA A 94 -1.37 20.06 -18.62
C ALA A 94 -0.06 19.93 -19.38
N ILE A 95 -0.09 20.14 -20.71
CA ILE A 95 1.14 20.36 -21.49
C ILE A 95 1.64 21.75 -21.08
N VAL A 96 2.79 21.83 -20.40
CA VAL A 96 3.30 23.11 -19.85
C VAL A 96 4.14 23.88 -20.87
N SER A 97 4.50 23.28 -22.00
CA SER A 97 5.11 23.96 -23.17
C SER A 97 5.13 23.03 -24.38
N GLU A 98 4.91 23.59 -25.58
CA GLU A 98 5.45 23.02 -26.81
C GLU A 98 6.87 23.56 -26.94
N GLU A 99 7.87 22.67 -26.97
CA GLU A 99 9.23 23.07 -27.30
C GLU A 99 9.22 23.48 -28.78
N GLU A 100 9.43 24.78 -29.05
CA GLU A 100 9.54 25.28 -30.41
C GLU A 100 10.67 24.50 -31.10
N PRO A 101 10.43 23.88 -32.27
CA PRO A 101 11.44 23.05 -32.92
C PRO A 101 12.70 23.88 -33.12
N ALA A 102 13.85 23.31 -32.76
CA ALA A 102 15.15 23.99 -32.88
C ALA A 102 15.28 24.63 -34.27
N PRO A 103 15.83 25.86 -34.37
CA PRO A 103 16.01 26.51 -35.67
C PRO A 103 16.80 25.57 -36.58
N VAL A 104 16.27 25.32 -37.78
CA VAL A 104 16.96 24.51 -38.79
C VAL A 104 18.35 25.15 -39.00
N PRO A 105 19.45 24.39 -38.86
CA PRO A 105 20.78 24.96 -39.05
C PRO A 105 20.84 25.57 -40.45
N THR A 106 21.25 26.83 -40.52
CA THR A 106 21.51 27.50 -41.79
C THR A 106 22.61 26.72 -42.50
N PRO A 107 22.49 26.40 -43.80
CA PRO A 107 23.55 25.72 -44.52
C PRO A 107 24.83 26.56 -44.42
N SER A 108 25.93 25.92 -44.01
CA SER A 108 27.25 26.55 -44.00
C SER A 108 27.58 27.02 -45.41
N PRO A 109 28.20 28.20 -45.60
CA PRO A 109 28.68 28.60 -46.92
C PRO A 109 29.61 27.53 -47.48
N GLU A 110 29.40 27.18 -48.75
CA GLU A 110 30.25 26.26 -49.50
C GLU A 110 31.68 26.81 -49.51
N PRO A 111 32.72 26.01 -49.21
CA PRO A 111 34.10 26.49 -49.28
C PRO A 111 34.41 27.07 -50.66
N GLU A 112 35.00 28.25 -50.67
CA GLU A 112 35.46 28.91 -51.90
C GLU A 112 36.52 28.01 -52.58
N PRO A 113 36.42 27.74 -53.90
CA PRO A 113 37.35 26.87 -54.59
C PRO A 113 38.78 27.42 -54.48
N GLU A 114 39.74 26.57 -54.10
CA GLU A 114 41.15 26.94 -54.05
C GLU A 114 41.65 27.39 -55.44
N PRO A 115 42.50 28.44 -55.51
CA PRO A 115 43.06 28.89 -56.77
C PRO A 115 43.95 27.80 -57.38
N VAL A 116 43.62 27.38 -58.61
CA VAL A 116 44.44 26.44 -59.39
C VAL A 116 45.76 27.11 -59.74
N ILE A 117 46.86 26.64 -59.13
CA ILE A 117 48.21 27.04 -59.53
C ILE A 117 48.53 26.35 -60.86
N LEU A 118 48.59 27.12 -61.95
CA LEU A 118 49.05 26.62 -63.24
C LEU A 118 50.57 26.35 -63.19
N PRO A 119 51.05 25.22 -63.73
CA PRO A 119 52.48 24.96 -63.82
C PRO A 119 53.16 26.01 -64.69
N ILE A 120 54.28 26.53 -64.20
CA ILE A 120 55.15 27.45 -64.93
C ILE A 120 55.78 26.64 -66.09
N PRO A 121 55.69 27.09 -67.35
CA PRO A 121 56.31 26.38 -68.46
C PRO A 121 57.83 26.30 -68.26
N GLU A 122 58.39 25.11 -68.41
CA GLU A 122 59.84 24.88 -68.36
C GLU A 122 60.56 25.75 -69.40
N PRO A 123 61.73 26.34 -69.07
CA PRO A 123 62.52 27.09 -70.03
C PRO A 123 62.97 26.18 -71.17
N ASN A 124 62.68 26.59 -72.41
CA ASN A 124 63.06 25.88 -73.62
C ASN A 124 64.61 25.81 -73.75
N PRO A 125 65.22 24.64 -73.96
CA PRO A 125 66.67 24.55 -74.14
C PRO A 125 67.13 25.30 -75.40
N GLU A 126 68.17 26.10 -75.23
CA GLU A 126 68.81 26.89 -76.29
C GLU A 126 69.49 25.96 -77.32
N PRO A 127 69.38 26.22 -78.63
CA PRO A 127 69.96 25.35 -79.65
C PRO A 127 71.51 25.36 -79.60
N PRO A 128 72.17 24.24 -79.95
CA PRO A 128 73.62 24.13 -79.89
C PRO A 128 74.31 25.09 -80.88
N ALA A 129 75.37 25.76 -80.41
CA ALA A 129 76.24 26.59 -81.23
C ALA A 129 77.00 25.75 -82.28
N ALA A 130 77.17 26.33 -83.46
CA ALA A 130 77.69 25.72 -84.70
C ALA A 130 79.13 25.18 -84.63
#